data_AF-A0A955RW82-F1
#
_entry.id   AF-A0A955RW82-F1
#
_cell.length_a   1.000
_cell.length_b   1.000
_cell.length_c   1.000
_cell.angle_alpha   90.00
_cell.angle_beta   90.00
_cell.angle_gamma   90.00
#
_symmetry.space_group_name_H-M   'P 1'
#
loop_
_entity.id
_entity.type
_entity.pdbx_description
1 polymer ?
#
loop_
_entity_poly.entity_id
_entity_poly.type
_entity_poly.pdbx_seq_one_letter_code
_entity_poly.pdbx_strand_id
1 'polypeptide(L)'
;MMKNLNRKQTLGIGRLNQRFIYMVGGGAVVEQFHLPALKNLGIDASAIVIEPNRTQASKLKKKFNQTKIFSLSLEEYIGVYGALKTDSLAIVSVPNYLHVRTVELLLKSKIHVMCEKPLAMDSESCLRLEMTAKQEGVQLCVGMVRRLIPGILALKKELAENSVGKITGISIEDGCPYSWVSESGSVFDVRNGGVLSDMGSHYLDLLTYLFGENIMPVRYQDNSAGGVETDLIYDLSVNDSIPVNLKLSWIRNLKNRVLIEGEKGRLILEKDNFEYCIKSLKSKNKTERVLFEKPFASGNLDFVFESCFTEQIYRFINQINHQVIQLPSAADASKVCGIIQWAYQKKHDLEKKDRIQIRQIKHKTSVAVTGGTGFIGSHLIERIYRDGNSRVIVPVRSHRTAFNIAKFPVELKKYDLLNYQSTKDALSDCDVVYHLAYGASGNNASSVTIQGTKNVVEAAIENKAKCVLILSSMWVFDRTSKNGIISEDTAYSQSGTEYIRSKILMEKYCLERSTSSGGTKIIVLNPSCVYGPMGRAYTKIPWDLS
;
A
#
# COMPACT_ATOMS: atom_id res chain seq x y z
N MET A 1 -8.31 -23.54 9.54
CA MET A 1 -8.56 -24.92 9.10
C MET A 1 -9.77 -24.91 8.18
N MET A 2 -9.56 -24.94 6.87
CA MET A 2 -10.62 -24.94 5.86
C MET A 2 -11.31 -26.30 5.87
N LYS A 3 -12.61 -26.35 6.19
CA LYS A 3 -13.41 -27.55 5.98
C LYS A 3 -13.75 -27.68 4.49
N ASN A 4 -13.56 -28.89 3.96
CA ASN A 4 -13.88 -29.28 2.60
C ASN A 4 -15.32 -28.92 2.22
N LEU A 5 -15.49 -27.95 1.32
CA LEU A 5 -16.72 -27.78 0.55
C LEU A 5 -16.85 -28.95 -0.42
N ASN A 6 -17.88 -29.78 -0.20
CA ASN A 6 -18.25 -30.87 -1.10
C ASN A 6 -18.66 -30.32 -2.47
N ARG A 7 -18.13 -30.95 -3.52
CA ARG A 7 -18.31 -30.61 -4.94
C ARG A 7 -19.75 -30.83 -5.44
N LYS A 8 -20.09 -30.03 -6.48
CA LYS A 8 -21.18 -30.15 -7.47
C LYS A 8 -22.51 -29.44 -7.16
N GLN A 9 -22.46 -28.12 -7.03
CA GLN A 9 -23.34 -27.29 -7.85
C GLN A 9 -22.46 -26.65 -8.93
N THR A 10 -22.62 -27.10 -10.17
CA THR A 10 -22.03 -26.43 -11.33
C THR A 10 -22.73 -25.07 -11.41
N LEU A 11 -22.08 -24.02 -10.89
CA LEU A 11 -22.43 -22.64 -11.21
C LEU A 11 -22.52 -22.53 -12.73
N GLY A 12 -23.48 -21.75 -13.25
CA GLY A 12 -23.89 -21.65 -14.67
C GLY A 12 -22.81 -21.12 -15.64
N ILE A 13 -21.59 -21.61 -15.49
CA ILE A 13 -20.32 -21.20 -16.08
C ILE A 13 -19.98 -22.06 -17.31
N GLY A 14 -20.89 -22.95 -17.75
CA GLY A 14 -20.64 -24.06 -18.71
C GLY A 14 -19.96 -23.72 -20.05
N ARG A 15 -19.88 -22.44 -20.45
CA ARG A 15 -19.11 -21.99 -21.64
C ARG A 15 -17.66 -21.54 -21.36
N LEU A 16 -17.23 -21.41 -20.11
CA LEU A 16 -15.87 -20.94 -19.76
C LEU A 16 -14.78 -21.99 -19.83
N ASN A 17 -15.13 -23.28 -19.81
CA ASN A 17 -14.14 -24.35 -19.92
C ASN A 17 -13.32 -24.30 -21.22
N GLN A 18 -13.68 -23.43 -22.18
CA GLN A 18 -12.96 -23.21 -23.44
C GLN A 18 -12.28 -21.82 -23.54
N ARG A 19 -12.47 -20.89 -22.59
CA ARG A 19 -11.87 -19.54 -22.64
C ARG A 19 -10.59 -19.45 -21.81
N PHE A 20 -9.58 -18.75 -22.31
CA PHE A 20 -8.40 -18.40 -21.50
C PHE A 20 -8.70 -17.20 -20.59
N ILE A 21 -8.16 -17.25 -19.37
CA ILE A 21 -8.25 -16.17 -18.38
C ILE A 21 -6.84 -15.63 -18.15
N TYR A 22 -6.51 -14.52 -18.80
CA TYR A 22 -5.21 -13.86 -18.63
C TYR A 22 -5.22 -13.01 -17.35
N MET A 23 -4.32 -13.30 -16.42
CA MET A 23 -4.10 -12.47 -15.24
C MET A 23 -2.81 -11.69 -15.44
N VAL A 24 -2.94 -10.40 -15.73
CA VAL A 24 -1.79 -9.53 -16.04
C VAL A 24 -1.38 -8.83 -14.75
N GLY A 25 -0.18 -9.17 -14.24
CA GLY A 25 0.25 -8.92 -12.87
C GLY A 25 -0.09 -10.10 -11.96
N GLY A 26 0.89 -10.54 -11.16
CA GLY A 26 0.80 -11.66 -10.21
C GLY A 26 1.05 -11.19 -8.77
N GLY A 27 0.73 -9.93 -8.49
CA GLY A 27 0.92 -9.30 -7.18
C GLY A 27 0.01 -9.87 -6.09
N ALA A 28 -0.02 -9.18 -4.95
CA ALA A 28 -0.69 -9.66 -3.75
C ALA A 28 -2.21 -9.86 -3.91
N VAL A 29 -2.90 -8.97 -4.64
CA VAL A 29 -4.34 -9.12 -4.91
C VAL A 29 -4.65 -10.38 -5.71
N VAL A 30 -3.78 -10.76 -6.64
CA VAL A 30 -3.92 -11.99 -7.42
C VAL A 30 -3.62 -13.22 -6.58
N GLU A 31 -2.53 -13.18 -5.80
CA GLU A 31 -2.14 -14.29 -4.92
C GLU A 31 -3.16 -14.56 -3.80
N GLN A 32 -3.74 -13.51 -3.21
CA GLN A 32 -4.59 -13.61 -2.03
C GLN A 32 -6.07 -13.71 -2.37
N PHE A 33 -6.52 -13.14 -3.49
CA PHE A 33 -7.95 -13.03 -3.79
C PHE A 33 -8.33 -13.59 -5.16
N HIS A 34 -7.77 -13.09 -6.26
CA HIS A 34 -8.26 -13.49 -7.59
C HIS A 34 -8.02 -14.98 -7.91
N LEU A 35 -6.82 -15.54 -7.63
CA LEU A 35 -6.57 -16.96 -7.86
C LEU A 35 -7.43 -17.87 -6.96
N PRO A 36 -7.55 -17.61 -5.64
CA PRO A 36 -8.54 -18.30 -4.80
C PRO A 36 -9.98 -18.18 -5.31
N ALA A 37 -10.39 -17.02 -5.82
CA ALA A 37 -11.71 -16.82 -6.41
C ALA A 37 -11.94 -17.68 -7.66
N LEU A 38 -10.95 -17.77 -8.56
CA LEU A 38 -11.01 -18.67 -9.72
C LEU A 38 -11.11 -20.14 -9.31
N LYS A 39 -10.41 -20.53 -8.24
CA LYS A 39 -10.50 -21.88 -7.67
C LYS A 39 -11.89 -22.17 -7.08
N ASN A 40 -12.49 -21.20 -6.39
CA ASN A 40 -13.87 -21.32 -5.88
C ASN A 40 -14.90 -21.49 -7.02
N LEU A 41 -14.65 -20.85 -8.17
CA LEU A 41 -15.46 -21.02 -9.38
C LEU A 41 -15.12 -22.29 -10.18
N GLY A 42 -14.04 -23.00 -9.83
CA GLY A 42 -13.58 -24.21 -10.52
C GLY A 42 -12.99 -23.97 -11.91
N ILE A 43 -12.43 -22.78 -12.16
CA ILE A 43 -11.90 -22.34 -13.47
C ILE A 43 -10.42 -21.91 -13.42
N ASP A 44 -9.71 -22.23 -12.33
CA ASP A 44 -8.30 -21.90 -12.12
C ASP A 44 -7.33 -22.60 -13.09
N ALA A 45 -7.73 -23.75 -13.66
CA ALA A 45 -6.98 -24.44 -14.71
C ALA A 45 -6.96 -23.68 -16.05
N SER A 46 -7.93 -22.80 -16.30
CA SER A 46 -7.99 -21.95 -17.49
C SER A 46 -7.18 -20.65 -17.34
N ALA A 47 -6.62 -20.40 -16.15
CA ALA A 47 -5.90 -19.19 -15.84
C ALA A 47 -4.44 -19.23 -16.31
N ILE A 48 -4.01 -18.10 -16.89
CA ILE A 48 -2.63 -17.82 -17.28
C ILE A 48 -2.20 -16.56 -16.55
N VAL A 49 -1.27 -16.67 -15.60
CA VAL A 49 -0.69 -15.51 -14.90
C VAL A 49 0.59 -15.07 -15.62
N ILE A 50 0.66 -13.77 -15.92
CA ILE A 50 1.81 -13.10 -16.52
C ILE A 50 2.40 -12.15 -15.47
N GLU A 51 3.54 -12.52 -14.89
CA GLU A 51 4.19 -11.82 -13.78
C GLU A 51 5.69 -11.65 -14.06
N PRO A 52 6.18 -10.43 -14.35
CA PRO A 52 7.58 -10.22 -14.72
C PRO A 52 8.57 -10.46 -13.55
N ASN A 53 8.15 -10.30 -12.30
CA ASN A 53 9.00 -10.53 -11.15
C ASN A 53 9.22 -12.04 -10.91
N ARG A 54 10.45 -12.51 -11.21
CA ARG A 54 10.86 -13.92 -11.07
C ARG A 54 10.60 -14.50 -9.68
N THR A 55 10.84 -13.72 -8.62
CA THR A 55 10.64 -14.18 -7.23
C THR A 55 9.15 -14.39 -6.95
N GLN A 56 8.30 -13.42 -7.32
CA GLN A 56 6.85 -13.54 -7.16
C GLN A 56 6.28 -14.66 -8.05
N ALA A 57 6.68 -14.75 -9.32
CA ALA A 57 6.27 -15.83 -10.22
C ALA A 57 6.64 -17.21 -9.66
N SER A 58 7.84 -17.36 -9.09
CA SER A 58 8.28 -18.61 -8.45
C SER A 58 7.46 -18.95 -7.20
N LYS A 59 7.08 -17.95 -6.41
CA LYS A 59 6.19 -18.11 -5.25
C LYS A 59 4.81 -18.57 -5.68
N LEU A 60 4.23 -17.94 -6.71
CA LEU A 60 2.94 -18.33 -7.27
C LEU A 60 2.97 -19.78 -7.79
N LYS A 61 4.02 -20.19 -8.52
CA LYS A 61 4.16 -21.56 -9.06
C LYS A 61 4.12 -22.62 -7.97
N LYS A 62 4.75 -22.34 -6.83
CA LYS A 62 4.73 -23.24 -5.66
C LYS A 62 3.35 -23.33 -5.02
N LYS A 63 2.59 -22.23 -5.01
CA LYS A 63 1.29 -22.13 -4.32
C LYS A 63 0.11 -22.60 -5.19
N PHE A 64 0.17 -22.38 -6.50
CA PHE A 64 -0.91 -22.64 -7.47
C PHE A 64 -0.43 -23.56 -8.59
N ASN A 65 -0.41 -24.86 -8.32
CA ASN A 65 0.14 -25.88 -9.23
C ASN A 65 -0.70 -26.16 -10.47
N GLN A 66 -2.00 -25.83 -10.47
CA GLN A 66 -2.91 -26.03 -11.61
C GLN A 66 -2.94 -24.83 -12.58
N THR A 67 -2.38 -23.69 -12.19
CA THR A 67 -2.39 -22.46 -12.96
C THR A 67 -1.09 -22.29 -13.75
N LYS A 68 -1.20 -21.90 -15.03
CA LYS A 68 -0.02 -21.60 -15.85
C LYS A 68 0.54 -20.25 -15.45
N ILE A 69 1.83 -20.19 -15.09
CA ILE A 69 2.47 -18.94 -14.62
C ILE A 69 3.74 -18.68 -15.43
N PHE A 70 3.80 -17.52 -16.06
CA PHE A 70 4.92 -17.06 -16.89
C PHE A 70 5.65 -15.90 -16.22
N SER A 71 6.98 -16.00 -16.20
CA SER A 71 7.85 -14.97 -15.64
C SER A 71 8.24 -13.94 -16.70
N LEU A 72 7.25 -13.29 -17.31
CA LEU A 72 7.40 -12.38 -18.46
C LEU A 72 6.54 -11.14 -18.23
N SER A 73 6.89 -10.03 -18.88
CA SER A 73 5.94 -8.94 -19.15
C SER A 73 4.87 -9.38 -20.16
N LEU A 74 3.79 -8.62 -20.28
CA LEU A 74 2.73 -8.90 -21.25
C LEU A 74 3.27 -8.83 -22.69
N GLU A 75 4.08 -7.83 -22.99
CA GLU A 75 4.71 -7.66 -24.31
C GLU A 75 5.67 -8.81 -24.64
N GLU A 76 6.50 -9.24 -23.68
CA GLU A 76 7.38 -10.41 -23.88
C GLU A 76 6.57 -11.70 -24.07
N TYR A 77 5.48 -11.87 -23.31
CA TYR A 77 4.59 -13.01 -23.48
C TYR A 77 4.00 -13.06 -24.90
N ILE A 78 3.52 -11.92 -25.41
CA ILE A 78 3.03 -11.80 -26.79
C ILE A 78 4.18 -12.05 -27.79
N GLY A 79 5.38 -11.53 -27.54
CA GLY A 79 6.53 -11.76 -28.40
C GLY A 79 6.91 -13.25 -28.51
N VAL A 80 6.84 -13.99 -27.41
CA VAL A 80 7.21 -15.42 -27.35
C VAL A 80 6.11 -16.34 -27.87
N TYR A 81 4.85 -16.06 -27.53
CA TYR A 81 3.71 -16.96 -27.82
C TYR A 81 2.85 -16.50 -29.00
N GLY A 82 3.20 -15.38 -29.64
CA GLY A 82 2.43 -14.75 -30.69
C GLY A 82 1.24 -13.97 -30.13
N ALA A 83 0.08 -14.02 -30.79
CA ALA A 83 -1.09 -13.29 -30.35
C ALA A 83 -1.76 -13.91 -29.11
N LEU A 84 -2.40 -13.06 -28.30
CA LEU A 84 -3.38 -13.50 -27.30
C LEU A 84 -4.52 -14.23 -28.01
N LYS A 85 -5.11 -15.22 -27.35
CA LYS A 85 -6.22 -15.99 -27.92
C LYS A 85 -7.47 -15.12 -27.94
N THR A 86 -8.10 -15.00 -29.10
CA THR A 86 -9.41 -14.34 -29.26
C THR A 86 -10.48 -15.05 -28.40
N ASP A 87 -11.59 -14.37 -28.10
CA ASP A 87 -12.66 -14.85 -27.20
C ASP A 87 -12.23 -15.17 -25.76
N SER A 88 -11.10 -14.58 -25.33
CA SER A 88 -10.58 -14.70 -23.96
C SER A 88 -10.92 -13.46 -23.14
N LEU A 89 -10.67 -13.55 -21.83
CA LEU A 89 -10.80 -12.42 -20.91
C LEU A 89 -9.50 -12.17 -20.15
N ALA A 90 -9.33 -10.95 -19.65
CA ALA A 90 -8.20 -10.55 -18.85
C ALA A 90 -8.62 -9.87 -17.55
N ILE A 91 -7.90 -10.18 -16.48
CA ILE A 91 -7.94 -9.48 -15.19
C ILE A 91 -6.61 -8.72 -15.05
N VAL A 92 -6.66 -7.39 -15.05
CA VAL A 92 -5.48 -6.52 -15.00
C VAL A 92 -5.26 -6.05 -13.56
N SER A 93 -4.06 -6.29 -13.03
CA SER A 93 -3.67 -5.98 -11.65
C SER A 93 -2.21 -5.50 -11.56
N VAL A 94 -1.79 -4.73 -12.55
CA VAL A 94 -0.46 -4.10 -12.61
C VAL A 94 -0.47 -2.79 -11.80
N PRO A 95 0.68 -2.12 -11.56
CA PRO A 95 0.68 -0.78 -10.98
C PRO A 95 -0.22 0.21 -11.76
N ASN A 96 -0.89 1.12 -11.06
CA ASN A 96 -1.87 2.08 -11.62
C ASN A 96 -1.34 2.82 -12.86
N TYR A 97 -0.09 3.29 -12.85
CA TYR A 97 0.50 4.01 -14.00
C TYR A 97 0.64 3.15 -15.28
N LEU A 98 0.50 1.82 -15.18
CA LEU A 98 0.52 0.88 -16.30
C LEU A 98 -0.87 0.44 -16.75
N HIS A 99 -1.94 0.74 -16.00
CA HIS A 99 -3.29 0.30 -16.31
C HIS A 99 -3.71 0.72 -17.71
N VAL A 100 -3.62 2.02 -18.03
CA VAL A 100 -4.11 2.57 -19.30
C VAL A 100 -3.47 1.87 -20.50
N ARG A 101 -2.14 1.78 -20.53
CA ARG A 101 -1.41 1.11 -21.62
C ARG A 101 -1.78 -0.38 -21.71
N THR A 102 -1.83 -1.06 -20.56
CA THR A 102 -2.08 -2.51 -20.51
C THR A 102 -3.51 -2.84 -20.95
N VAL A 103 -4.49 -2.10 -20.45
CA VAL A 103 -5.90 -2.26 -20.80
C VAL A 103 -6.11 -1.95 -22.28
N GLU A 104 -5.56 -0.83 -22.79
CA GLU A 104 -5.69 -0.46 -24.19
C GLU A 104 -5.13 -1.53 -25.15
N LEU A 105 -3.97 -2.12 -24.82
CA LEU A 105 -3.38 -3.22 -25.58
C LEU A 105 -4.29 -4.45 -25.62
N LEU A 106 -4.88 -4.83 -24.49
CA LEU A 106 -5.78 -5.98 -24.38
C LEU A 106 -7.08 -5.76 -25.15
N LEU A 107 -7.68 -4.57 -25.04
CA LEU A 107 -8.91 -4.22 -25.76
C LEU A 107 -8.69 -4.27 -27.28
N LYS A 108 -7.60 -3.68 -27.77
CA LYS A 108 -7.19 -3.73 -29.20
C LYS A 108 -6.87 -5.14 -29.69
N SER A 109 -6.54 -6.05 -28.76
CA SER A 109 -6.38 -7.48 -29.03
C SER A 109 -7.71 -8.25 -28.98
N LYS A 110 -8.85 -7.55 -28.90
CA LYS A 110 -10.21 -8.11 -28.80
C LYS A 110 -10.40 -9.01 -27.59
N ILE A 111 -9.82 -8.62 -26.45
CA ILE A 111 -9.95 -9.31 -25.17
C ILE A 111 -10.91 -8.53 -24.27
N HIS A 112 -11.83 -9.22 -23.61
CA HIS A 112 -12.67 -8.61 -22.57
C HIS A 112 -11.81 -8.32 -21.33
N VAL A 113 -11.91 -7.13 -20.74
CA VAL A 113 -11.04 -6.71 -19.63
C VAL A 113 -11.82 -6.36 -18.37
N MET A 114 -11.39 -6.92 -17.24
CA MET A 114 -11.68 -6.37 -15.91
C MET A 114 -10.38 -5.81 -15.33
N CYS A 115 -10.35 -4.51 -15.05
CA CYS A 115 -9.17 -3.85 -14.50
C CYS A 115 -9.35 -3.54 -13.02
N GLU A 116 -8.33 -3.79 -12.20
CA GLU A 116 -8.27 -3.29 -10.83
C GLU A 116 -8.36 -1.77 -10.77
N LYS A 117 -8.80 -1.28 -9.61
CA LYS A 117 -8.97 0.15 -9.34
C LYS A 117 -7.64 0.82 -8.96
N PRO A 118 -7.51 2.13 -9.21
CA PRO A 118 -8.34 2.94 -10.10
C PRO A 118 -8.06 2.58 -11.58
N LEU A 119 -9.06 2.67 -12.47
CA LEU A 119 -8.88 2.30 -13.88
C LEU A 119 -7.79 3.15 -14.58
N ALA A 120 -7.71 4.42 -14.23
CA ALA A 120 -6.68 5.35 -14.67
C ALA A 120 -6.41 6.39 -13.56
N MET A 121 -5.49 7.32 -13.81
CA MET A 121 -5.21 8.43 -12.90
C MET A 121 -5.96 9.73 -13.27
N ASP A 122 -6.73 9.69 -14.36
CA ASP A 122 -7.46 10.83 -14.92
C ASP A 122 -8.78 10.35 -15.58
N SER A 123 -9.75 11.26 -15.64
CA SER A 123 -11.09 10.98 -16.19
C SER A 123 -11.05 10.73 -17.69
N GLU A 124 -10.22 11.47 -18.42
CA GLU A 124 -10.10 11.44 -19.86
C GLU A 124 -9.64 10.06 -20.37
N SER A 125 -8.65 9.47 -19.69
CA SER A 125 -8.15 8.13 -20.00
C SER A 125 -9.21 7.06 -19.75
N CYS A 126 -10.01 7.16 -18.69
CA CYS A 126 -11.13 6.24 -18.45
C CYS A 126 -12.13 6.27 -19.62
N LEU A 127 -12.57 7.46 -20.05
CA LEU A 127 -13.50 7.61 -21.17
C LEU A 127 -12.90 7.14 -22.50
N ARG A 128 -11.60 7.39 -22.72
CA ARG A 128 -10.88 6.87 -23.89
C ARG A 128 -10.90 5.35 -23.96
N LEU A 129 -10.59 4.67 -22.85
CA LEU A 129 -10.64 3.21 -22.77
C LEU A 129 -12.06 2.68 -22.98
N GLU A 130 -13.08 3.39 -22.50
CA GLU A 130 -14.48 3.05 -22.76
C GLU A 130 -14.81 3.10 -24.26
N MET A 131 -14.39 4.15 -24.95
CA MET A 131 -14.57 4.29 -26.39
C MET A 131 -13.84 3.17 -27.15
N THR A 132 -12.60 2.83 -26.76
CA THR A 132 -11.86 1.71 -27.36
C THR A 132 -12.59 0.38 -27.15
N ALA A 133 -13.10 0.10 -25.95
CA ALA A 133 -13.86 -1.12 -25.69
C ALA A 133 -15.11 -1.21 -26.58
N LYS A 134 -15.84 -0.10 -26.73
CA LYS A 134 -17.01 -0.01 -27.62
C LYS A 134 -16.64 -0.23 -29.09
N GLN A 135 -15.55 0.37 -29.57
CA GLN A 135 -15.05 0.22 -30.94
C GLN A 135 -14.66 -1.22 -31.28
N GLU A 136 -13.98 -1.89 -30.35
CA GLU A 136 -13.51 -3.28 -30.53
C GLU A 136 -14.59 -4.33 -30.22
N GLY A 137 -15.79 -3.90 -29.77
CA GLY A 137 -16.90 -4.80 -29.46
C GLY A 137 -16.66 -5.68 -28.23
N VAL A 138 -15.81 -5.25 -27.30
CA VAL A 138 -15.44 -6.00 -26.08
C VAL A 138 -15.98 -5.31 -24.82
N GLN A 139 -15.93 -6.04 -23.70
CA GLN A 139 -16.39 -5.52 -22.40
C GLN A 139 -15.19 -4.97 -21.63
N LEU A 140 -15.39 -3.80 -20.99
CA LEU A 140 -14.46 -3.22 -20.03
C LEU A 140 -15.18 -2.95 -18.71
N CYS A 141 -14.75 -3.63 -17.65
CA CYS A 141 -15.28 -3.46 -16.29
C CYS A 141 -14.18 -3.05 -15.32
N VAL A 142 -14.57 -2.41 -14.21
CA VAL A 142 -13.64 -1.98 -13.15
C VAL A 142 -13.88 -2.76 -11.87
N GLY A 143 -12.79 -3.19 -11.25
CA GLY A 143 -12.79 -4.06 -10.08
C GLY A 143 -13.10 -3.36 -8.77
N MET A 144 -14.35 -2.93 -8.60
CA MET A 144 -14.83 -2.33 -7.34
C MET A 144 -15.48 -3.36 -6.44
N VAL A 145 -14.66 -4.26 -5.88
CA VAL A 145 -15.13 -5.39 -5.06
C VAL A 145 -16.01 -4.96 -3.87
N ARG A 146 -15.76 -3.77 -3.30
CA ARG A 146 -16.48 -3.29 -2.10
C ARG A 146 -17.97 -3.05 -2.33
N ARG A 147 -18.42 -2.82 -3.58
CA ARG A 147 -19.85 -2.74 -3.91
C ARG A 147 -20.60 -4.05 -3.64
N LEU A 148 -19.88 -5.17 -3.60
CA LEU A 148 -20.42 -6.52 -3.42
C LEU A 148 -20.41 -7.00 -1.96
N ILE A 149 -19.87 -6.19 -1.04
CA ILE A 149 -19.89 -6.51 0.39
C ILE A 149 -21.35 -6.58 0.86
N PRO A 150 -21.81 -7.68 1.50
CA PRO A 150 -23.20 -7.81 1.96
C PRO A 150 -23.69 -6.65 2.83
N GLY A 151 -22.84 -6.13 3.74
CA GLY A 151 -23.15 -4.94 4.54
C GLY A 151 -23.35 -3.66 3.72
N ILE A 152 -22.64 -3.49 2.59
CA ILE A 152 -22.87 -2.37 1.65
C ILE A 152 -24.17 -2.55 0.89
N LEU A 153 -24.51 -3.78 0.49
CA LEU A 153 -25.79 -4.08 -0.16
C LEU A 153 -26.98 -3.81 0.77
N ALA A 154 -26.87 -4.21 2.05
CA ALA A 154 -27.84 -3.90 3.10
C ALA A 154 -27.99 -2.39 3.30
N LEU A 155 -26.86 -1.66 3.38
CA LEU A 155 -26.85 -0.21 3.51
C LEU A 155 -27.55 0.46 2.32
N LYS A 156 -27.28 0.03 1.09
CA LYS A 156 -27.94 0.56 -0.11
C LYS A 156 -29.46 0.33 -0.09
N LYS A 157 -29.90 -0.85 0.35
CA LYS A 157 -31.32 -1.17 0.50
C LYS A 157 -32.01 -0.23 1.50
N GLU A 158 -31.39 -0.02 2.67
CA GLU A 158 -31.93 0.85 3.73
C GLU A 158 -32.01 2.32 3.31
N LEU A 159 -31.05 2.80 2.51
CA LEU A 159 -31.10 4.12 1.90
C LEU A 159 -32.27 4.25 0.91
N ALA A 160 -32.49 3.24 0.07
CA ALA A 160 -33.61 3.21 -0.87
C ALA A 160 -34.97 3.17 -0.17
N GLU A 161 -35.06 2.52 0.99
CA GLU A 161 -36.26 2.46 1.83
C GLU A 161 -36.47 3.71 2.70
N ASN A 162 -35.55 4.69 2.65
CA ASN A 162 -35.59 5.92 3.43
C ASN A 162 -35.75 5.68 4.95
N SER A 163 -35.13 4.60 5.45
CA SER A 163 -35.39 4.09 6.81
C SER A 163 -34.87 5.00 7.92
N VAL A 164 -33.89 5.85 7.63
CA VAL A 164 -33.32 6.84 8.56
C VAL A 164 -33.75 8.28 8.25
N GLY A 165 -34.71 8.47 7.34
CA GLY A 165 -35.18 9.79 6.90
C GLY A 165 -34.17 10.51 5.99
N LYS A 166 -34.37 11.81 5.79
CA LYS A 166 -33.48 12.62 4.96
C LYS A 166 -32.06 12.59 5.53
N ILE A 167 -31.09 12.35 4.66
CA ILE A 167 -29.68 12.30 5.03
C ILE A 167 -29.17 13.71 5.30
N THR A 168 -28.45 13.88 6.41
CA THR A 168 -27.94 15.18 6.89
C THR A 168 -26.42 15.26 6.88
N GLY A 169 -25.71 14.13 6.82
CA GLY A 169 -24.26 14.11 6.79
C GLY A 169 -23.68 12.71 6.62
N ILE A 170 -22.47 12.65 6.08
CA ILE A 170 -21.74 11.41 5.85
C ILE A 170 -20.31 11.57 6.39
N SER A 171 -19.85 10.60 7.18
CA SER A 171 -18.48 10.55 7.68
C SER A 171 -17.87 9.21 7.35
N ILE A 172 -16.73 9.23 6.67
CA ILE A 172 -15.95 8.04 6.31
C ILE A 172 -14.57 8.21 6.91
N GLU A 173 -14.19 7.28 7.78
CA GLU A 173 -12.87 7.24 8.38
C GLU A 173 -12.27 5.85 8.17
N ASP A 174 -11.12 5.73 7.52
CA ASP A 174 -10.37 4.48 7.39
C ASP A 174 -8.87 4.75 7.51
N GLY A 175 -8.28 4.30 8.61
CA GLY A 175 -6.86 4.42 8.85
C GLY A 175 -6.33 3.41 9.85
N CYS A 176 -5.24 2.77 9.46
CA CYS A 176 -4.38 1.96 10.30
C CYS A 176 -2.95 1.99 9.73
N PRO A 177 -1.92 1.69 10.54
CA PRO A 177 -0.57 1.52 10.04
C PRO A 177 -0.54 0.54 8.84
N TYR A 178 0.01 0.99 7.72
CA TYR A 178 0.01 0.23 6.47
C TYR A 178 0.58 -1.19 6.67
N SER A 179 -0.25 -2.20 6.39
CA SER A 179 0.06 -3.61 6.62
C SER A 179 0.10 -4.45 5.34
N TRP A 180 -0.29 -3.85 4.20
CA TRP A 180 -0.49 -4.59 2.97
C TRP A 180 0.81 -5.22 2.45
N VAL A 181 0.71 -6.50 2.11
CA VAL A 181 1.83 -7.32 1.68
C VAL A 181 2.14 -7.00 0.23
N SER A 182 3.23 -6.29 -0.06
CA SER A 182 3.72 -6.13 -1.43
C SER A 182 5.22 -6.41 -1.51
N GLU A 183 5.62 -7.23 -2.49
CA GLU A 183 7.03 -7.38 -2.86
C GLU A 183 7.55 -6.14 -3.60
N SER A 184 6.66 -5.43 -4.30
CA SER A 184 6.94 -4.20 -5.04
C SER A 184 6.78 -2.96 -4.14
N GLY A 185 7.67 -1.98 -4.32
CA GLY A 185 7.56 -0.65 -3.75
C GLY A 185 6.62 0.29 -4.51
N SER A 186 5.94 -0.18 -5.56
CA SER A 186 5.13 0.64 -6.47
C SER A 186 4.03 1.44 -5.77
N VAL A 187 3.49 0.97 -4.64
CA VAL A 187 2.52 1.73 -3.83
C VAL A 187 3.09 3.06 -3.31
N PHE A 188 4.42 3.19 -3.24
CA PHE A 188 5.13 4.41 -2.84
C PHE A 188 5.75 5.16 -4.03
N ASP A 189 5.32 4.83 -5.25
CA ASP A 189 5.66 5.58 -6.46
C ASP A 189 4.59 6.65 -6.70
N VAL A 190 5.01 7.90 -6.79
CA VAL A 190 4.12 9.06 -7.00
C VAL A 190 3.22 8.94 -8.22
N ARG A 191 3.61 8.18 -9.23
CA ARG A 191 2.80 7.94 -10.44
C ARG A 191 1.56 7.10 -10.16
N ASN A 192 1.51 6.37 -9.04
CA ASN A 192 0.35 5.59 -8.63
C ASN A 192 -0.61 6.34 -7.71
N GLY A 193 -0.26 7.54 -7.26
CA GLY A 193 -0.91 8.20 -6.13
C GLY A 193 -0.64 7.47 -4.81
N GLY A 194 -1.20 7.99 -3.72
CA GLY A 194 -1.06 7.43 -2.39
C GLY A 194 -2.35 6.90 -1.81
N VAL A 195 -2.58 7.20 -0.53
CA VAL A 195 -3.74 6.68 0.19
C VAL A 195 -5.07 7.12 -0.46
N LEU A 196 -5.10 8.23 -1.20
CA LEU A 196 -6.29 8.64 -1.96
C LEU A 196 -6.57 7.70 -3.13
N SER A 197 -5.59 7.44 -3.99
CA SER A 197 -5.76 6.55 -5.15
C SER A 197 -5.95 5.09 -4.74
N ASP A 198 -5.36 4.66 -3.62
CA ASP A 198 -5.51 3.28 -3.14
C ASP A 198 -6.81 3.06 -2.37
N MET A 199 -7.02 3.75 -1.25
CA MET A 199 -8.19 3.55 -0.39
C MET A 199 -9.34 4.45 -0.80
N GLY A 200 -9.03 5.71 -1.15
CA GLY A 200 -10.05 6.70 -1.49
C GLY A 200 -10.83 6.35 -2.74
N SER A 201 -10.23 5.71 -3.75
CA SER A 201 -10.95 5.27 -4.95
C SER A 201 -12.13 4.34 -4.60
N HIS A 202 -11.99 3.49 -3.58
CA HIS A 202 -13.10 2.65 -3.12
C HIS A 202 -14.19 3.46 -2.43
N TYR A 203 -13.83 4.43 -1.58
CA TYR A 203 -14.83 5.21 -0.85
C TYR A 203 -15.56 6.22 -1.72
N LEU A 204 -14.86 6.84 -2.67
CA LEU A 204 -15.46 7.71 -3.69
C LEU A 204 -16.38 6.93 -4.63
N ASP A 205 -15.98 5.70 -4.99
CA ASP A 205 -16.84 4.77 -5.72
C ASP A 205 -18.09 4.40 -4.93
N LEU A 206 -17.96 4.07 -3.63
CA LEU A 206 -19.09 3.76 -2.76
C LEU A 206 -20.05 4.94 -2.61
N LEU A 207 -19.54 6.17 -2.44
CA LEU A 207 -20.37 7.38 -2.41
C LEU A 207 -21.20 7.50 -3.70
N THR A 208 -20.54 7.34 -4.85
CA THR A 208 -21.21 7.38 -6.16
C THR A 208 -22.26 6.26 -6.30
N TYR A 209 -21.93 5.05 -5.82
CA TYR A 209 -22.81 3.88 -5.88
C TYR A 209 -24.05 3.97 -4.99
N LEU A 210 -23.92 4.62 -3.83
CA LEU A 210 -24.97 4.73 -2.81
C LEU A 210 -25.88 5.94 -3.04
N PHE A 211 -25.31 7.06 -3.47
CA PHE A 211 -26.02 8.34 -3.56
C PHE A 211 -26.21 8.86 -4.99
N GLY A 212 -25.65 8.18 -5.99
CA GLY A 212 -25.70 8.60 -7.38
C GLY A 212 -24.53 9.49 -7.77
N GLU A 213 -24.67 10.18 -8.90
CA GLU A 213 -23.51 10.72 -9.64
C GLU A 213 -23.05 12.11 -9.18
N ASN A 214 -23.84 12.81 -8.37
CA ASN A 214 -23.53 14.18 -7.96
C ASN A 214 -22.71 14.21 -6.65
N ILE A 215 -21.44 13.81 -6.76
CA ILE A 215 -20.44 13.92 -5.69
C ILE A 215 -19.47 15.05 -6.05
N MET A 216 -19.52 16.15 -5.29
CA MET A 216 -18.74 17.36 -5.59
C MET A 216 -17.61 17.56 -4.59
N PRO A 217 -16.36 17.75 -5.06
CA PRO A 217 -15.26 18.17 -4.21
C PRO A 217 -15.49 19.56 -3.60
N VAL A 218 -15.21 19.71 -2.30
CA VAL A 218 -15.26 20.99 -1.60
C VAL A 218 -13.86 21.44 -1.19
N ARG A 219 -13.10 20.57 -0.51
CA ARG A 219 -11.76 20.90 -0.01
C ARG A 219 -10.92 19.64 0.16
N TYR A 220 -9.66 19.70 -0.25
CA TYR A 220 -8.73 18.58 -0.11
C TYR A 220 -7.44 19.00 0.60
N GLN A 221 -7.00 18.19 1.56
CA GLN A 221 -5.74 18.36 2.28
C GLN A 221 -5.00 17.03 2.42
N ASP A 222 -3.69 17.01 2.19
CA ASP A 222 -2.85 15.83 2.40
C ASP A 222 -1.47 16.16 2.98
N ASN A 223 -0.74 15.14 3.40
CA ASN A 223 0.59 15.28 4.02
C ASN A 223 1.78 15.08 3.07
N SER A 224 1.55 14.90 1.76
CA SER A 224 2.66 14.67 0.81
C SER A 224 3.57 15.90 0.76
N ALA A 225 4.86 15.65 0.82
CA ALA A 225 5.93 16.63 0.75
C ALA A 225 6.84 16.28 -0.44
N GLY A 226 6.25 16.16 -1.64
CA GLY A 226 6.96 15.78 -2.86
C GLY A 226 7.07 14.27 -3.11
N GLY A 227 6.69 13.45 -2.12
CA GLY A 227 6.45 12.01 -2.29
C GLY A 227 4.96 11.69 -2.39
N VAL A 228 4.62 10.48 -1.95
CA VAL A 228 3.27 9.91 -1.94
C VAL A 228 2.51 10.30 -0.67
N GLU A 229 1.27 10.75 -0.80
CA GLU A 229 0.44 11.10 0.35
C GLU A 229 0.02 9.87 1.15
N THR A 230 0.16 9.94 2.48
CA THR A 230 -0.10 8.82 3.39
C THR A 230 -1.15 9.15 4.45
N ASP A 231 -1.61 10.40 4.49
CA ASP A 231 -2.67 10.88 5.38
C ASP A 231 -3.40 12.04 4.69
N LEU A 232 -4.74 12.04 4.74
CA LEU A 232 -5.54 13.07 4.09
C LEU A 232 -6.86 13.36 4.82
N ILE A 233 -7.41 14.54 4.50
CA ILE A 233 -8.79 14.94 4.76
C ILE A 233 -9.39 15.44 3.44
N TYR A 234 -10.56 14.94 3.10
CA TYR A 234 -11.30 15.33 1.91
C TYR A 234 -12.75 15.66 2.28
N ASP A 235 -13.09 16.94 2.18
CA ASP A 235 -14.46 17.41 2.29
C ASP A 235 -15.11 17.42 0.90
N LEU A 236 -16.25 16.74 0.79
CA LEU A 236 -17.07 16.65 -0.42
C LEU A 236 -18.54 17.00 -0.06
N SER A 237 -19.39 17.10 -1.07
CA SER A 237 -20.85 17.18 -0.91
C SER A 237 -21.56 16.21 -1.84
N VAL A 238 -22.65 15.63 -1.36
CA VAL A 238 -23.62 14.91 -2.20
C VAL A 238 -24.79 15.87 -2.51
N ASN A 239 -25.17 15.97 -3.78
CA ASN A 239 -26.30 16.80 -4.23
C ASN A 239 -26.25 18.23 -3.68
N ASP A 240 -25.06 18.83 -3.62
CA ASP A 240 -24.79 20.20 -3.14
C ASP A 240 -25.21 20.54 -1.69
N SER A 241 -25.71 19.56 -0.93
CA SER A 241 -26.43 19.83 0.31
C SER A 241 -26.04 18.91 1.47
N ILE A 242 -25.60 17.69 1.18
CA ILE A 242 -25.22 16.73 2.21
C ILE A 242 -23.69 16.74 2.34
N PRO A 243 -23.13 17.25 3.45
CA PRO A 243 -21.69 17.26 3.64
C PRO A 243 -21.14 15.85 3.82
N VAL A 244 -19.98 15.61 3.22
CA VAL A 244 -19.20 14.37 3.34
C VAL A 244 -17.82 14.72 3.87
N ASN A 245 -17.42 14.08 4.96
CA ASN A 245 -16.05 14.17 5.47
C ASN A 245 -15.37 12.80 5.34
N LEU A 246 -14.34 12.74 4.50
CA LEU A 246 -13.54 11.55 4.24
C LEU A 246 -12.14 11.74 4.85
N LYS A 247 -11.74 10.86 5.76
CA LYS A 247 -10.40 10.82 6.36
C LYS A 247 -9.76 9.47 6.09
N LEU A 248 -8.58 9.48 5.51
CA LEU A 248 -7.85 8.26 5.18
C LEU A 248 -6.41 8.34 5.67
N SER A 249 -5.89 7.24 6.19
CA SER A 249 -4.52 7.20 6.72
C SER A 249 -3.83 5.84 6.60
N TRP A 250 -2.55 5.87 6.28
CA TRP A 250 -1.63 4.74 6.40
C TRP A 250 -0.77 4.80 7.66
N ILE A 251 -0.87 5.87 8.45
CA ILE A 251 0.09 6.16 9.54
C ILE A 251 -0.56 6.20 10.92
N ARG A 252 -1.88 6.44 11.01
CA ARG A 252 -2.63 6.53 12.27
C ARG A 252 -3.90 5.70 12.26
N ASN A 253 -4.32 5.27 13.44
CA ASN A 253 -5.59 4.60 13.65
C ASN A 253 -6.74 5.63 13.58
N LEU A 254 -7.72 5.38 12.73
CA LEU A 254 -8.98 6.13 12.67
C LEU A 254 -10.15 5.27 13.14
N LYS A 255 -11.37 5.80 13.10
CA LYS A 255 -12.56 5.06 13.55
C LYS A 255 -12.91 3.84 12.71
N ASN A 256 -12.37 3.74 11.49
CA ASN A 256 -12.54 2.58 10.59
C ASN A 256 -14.02 2.24 10.32
N ARG A 257 -14.80 3.26 9.91
CA ARG A 257 -16.24 3.12 9.66
C ARG A 257 -16.76 4.09 8.60
N VAL A 258 -17.87 3.70 7.97
CA VAL A 258 -18.78 4.56 7.21
C VAL A 258 -19.98 4.86 8.09
N LEU A 259 -20.23 6.13 8.37
CA LEU A 259 -21.38 6.63 9.13
C LEU A 259 -22.23 7.52 8.22
N ILE A 260 -23.52 7.21 8.13
CA ILE A 260 -24.51 8.02 7.42
C ILE A 260 -25.55 8.48 8.44
N GLU A 261 -25.69 9.79 8.60
CA GLU A 261 -26.63 10.41 9.51
C GLU A 261 -27.88 10.86 8.77
N GLY A 262 -29.04 10.58 9.34
CA GLY A 262 -30.33 11.06 8.87
C GLY A 262 -31.20 11.63 9.99
N GLU A 263 -32.28 12.29 9.61
CA GLU A 263 -33.20 12.95 10.54
C GLU A 263 -33.76 11.98 11.60
N LYS A 264 -34.06 10.73 11.22
CA LYS A 264 -34.71 9.72 12.06
C LYS A 264 -33.72 8.73 12.69
N GLY A 265 -32.46 8.71 12.26
CA GLY A 265 -31.51 7.70 12.70
C GLY A 265 -30.16 7.77 12.00
N ARG A 266 -29.39 6.68 12.06
CA ARG A 266 -28.09 6.54 11.40
C ARG A 266 -27.88 5.12 10.89
N LEU A 267 -27.10 5.00 9.82
CA LEU A 267 -26.58 3.75 9.29
C LEU A 267 -25.06 3.72 9.51
N ILE A 268 -24.53 2.58 9.93
CA ILE A 268 -23.11 2.40 10.23
C ILE A 268 -22.62 1.12 9.57
N LEU A 269 -21.48 1.20 8.89
CA LEU A 269 -20.73 0.04 8.44
C LEU A 269 -19.31 0.13 9.00
N GLU A 270 -18.94 -0.82 9.84
CA GLU A 270 -17.57 -0.96 10.35
C GLU A 270 -16.69 -1.60 9.26
N LYS A 271 -15.42 -1.17 9.15
CA LYS A 271 -14.49 -1.59 8.07
C LYS A 271 -14.38 -3.10 7.92
N ASP A 272 -14.28 -3.82 9.03
CA ASP A 272 -14.07 -5.27 9.07
C ASP A 272 -15.39 -6.06 9.20
N ASN A 273 -16.54 -5.38 9.07
CA ASN A 273 -17.84 -6.02 9.03
C ASN A 273 -18.31 -6.17 7.59
N PHE A 274 -18.23 -7.39 7.07
CA PHE A 274 -18.65 -7.71 5.72
C PHE A 274 -20.13 -8.11 5.63
N GLU A 275 -20.73 -8.57 6.72
CA GLU A 275 -22.00 -9.31 6.69
C GLU A 275 -23.24 -8.41 6.73
N TYR A 276 -23.20 -7.34 7.53
CA TYR A 276 -24.37 -6.48 7.80
C TYR A 276 -23.97 -5.02 7.95
N CYS A 277 -24.95 -4.12 7.82
CA CYS A 277 -24.83 -2.77 8.36
C CYS A 277 -25.62 -2.65 9.67
N ILE A 278 -25.30 -1.66 10.49
CA ILE A 278 -26.01 -1.35 11.72
C ILE A 278 -26.95 -0.17 11.45
N LYS A 279 -28.21 -0.32 11.82
CA LYS A 279 -29.19 0.77 11.81
C LYS A 279 -29.54 1.16 13.24
N SER A 280 -29.63 2.45 13.50
CA SER A 280 -29.99 2.99 14.81
C SER A 280 -31.04 4.09 14.62
N LEU A 281 -32.25 3.88 15.15
CA LEU A 281 -33.35 4.83 15.06
C LEU A 281 -33.48 5.62 16.36
N LYS A 282 -33.64 6.95 16.25
CA LYS A 282 -33.80 7.84 17.41
C LYS A 282 -35.03 7.46 18.25
N SER A 283 -36.11 7.03 17.61
CA SER A 283 -37.38 6.68 18.28
C SER A 283 -37.32 5.40 19.11
N LYS A 284 -36.43 4.46 18.79
CA LYS A 284 -36.40 3.13 19.43
C LYS A 284 -35.31 2.97 20.49
N ASN A 285 -34.40 3.94 20.61
CA ASN A 285 -33.19 3.88 21.44
C ASN A 285 -32.46 2.51 21.38
N LYS A 286 -32.48 1.88 20.20
CA LYS A 286 -31.94 0.54 19.93
C LYS A 286 -31.21 0.53 18.59
N THR A 287 -30.21 -0.33 18.50
CA THR A 287 -29.46 -0.64 17.28
C THR A 287 -29.89 -2.01 16.76
N GLU A 288 -30.11 -2.13 15.46
CA GLU A 288 -30.40 -3.39 14.79
C GLU A 288 -29.34 -3.70 13.72
N ARG A 289 -29.09 -5.01 13.51
CA ARG A 289 -28.23 -5.49 12.42
C ARG A 289 -29.12 -5.73 11.21
N VAL A 290 -28.74 -5.16 10.07
CA VAL A 290 -29.46 -5.31 8.81
C VAL A 290 -28.63 -6.19 7.88
N LEU A 291 -29.17 -7.36 7.57
CA LEU A 291 -28.57 -8.34 6.67
C LEU A 291 -29.14 -8.20 5.26
N PHE A 292 -28.39 -8.69 4.28
CA PHE A 292 -28.86 -8.85 2.90
C PHE A 292 -29.05 -10.35 2.60
N GLU A 293 -30.27 -10.80 2.36
CA GLU A 293 -30.64 -12.23 2.39
C GLU A 293 -29.94 -13.10 1.33
N LYS A 294 -29.62 -12.54 0.16
CA LYS A 294 -28.96 -13.26 -0.96
C LYS A 294 -27.95 -12.36 -1.67
N PRO A 295 -26.78 -12.10 -1.07
CA PRO A 295 -25.85 -11.10 -1.61
C PRO A 295 -25.11 -11.58 -2.86
N PHE A 296 -24.96 -12.90 -3.05
CA PHE A 296 -24.16 -13.48 -4.12
C PHE A 296 -25.01 -14.27 -5.11
N ALA A 297 -24.90 -13.92 -6.39
CA ALA A 297 -25.51 -14.65 -7.49
C ALA A 297 -24.73 -15.93 -7.83
N SER A 298 -23.45 -16.02 -7.44
CA SER A 298 -22.61 -17.20 -7.57
C SER A 298 -22.92 -18.31 -6.56
N GLY A 299 -24.13 -18.33 -5.98
CA GLY A 299 -24.57 -19.36 -5.03
C GLY A 299 -24.23 -19.06 -3.57
N ASN A 300 -24.23 -20.11 -2.74
CA ASN A 300 -24.04 -20.00 -1.30
C ASN A 300 -22.54 -19.89 -0.97
N LEU A 301 -22.04 -18.67 -0.85
CA LEU A 301 -20.70 -18.37 -0.34
C LEU A 301 -20.77 -17.79 1.08
N ASP A 302 -19.73 -18.00 1.87
CA ASP A 302 -19.58 -17.35 3.19
C ASP A 302 -19.53 -15.82 3.02
N PHE A 303 -20.02 -15.07 4.00
CA PHE A 303 -20.07 -13.60 3.96
C PHE A 303 -18.73 -12.96 4.36
N VAL A 304 -17.68 -13.38 3.66
CA VAL A 304 -16.30 -12.90 3.84
C VAL A 304 -15.85 -12.09 2.63
N PHE A 305 -14.78 -11.32 2.80
CA PHE A 305 -14.26 -10.44 1.75
C PHE A 305 -13.82 -11.20 0.49
N GLU A 306 -13.22 -12.38 0.66
CA GLU A 306 -12.77 -13.27 -0.42
C GLU A 306 -13.93 -13.73 -1.33
N SER A 307 -15.11 -13.93 -0.76
CA SER A 307 -16.32 -14.30 -1.52
C SER A 307 -16.75 -13.18 -2.46
N CYS A 308 -16.50 -11.92 -2.09
CA CYS A 308 -16.82 -10.78 -2.95
C CYS A 308 -16.00 -10.79 -4.25
N PHE A 309 -14.74 -11.26 -4.23
CA PHE A 309 -13.95 -11.45 -5.45
C PHE A 309 -14.47 -12.59 -6.32
N THR A 310 -14.94 -13.68 -5.69
CA THR A 310 -15.59 -14.80 -6.39
C THR A 310 -16.84 -14.31 -7.14
N GLU A 311 -17.70 -13.55 -6.44
CA GLU A 311 -18.88 -12.93 -7.04
C GLU A 311 -18.49 -11.92 -8.14
N GLN A 312 -17.46 -11.10 -7.93
CA GLN A 312 -17.01 -10.12 -8.93
C GLN A 312 -16.62 -10.77 -10.25
N ILE A 313 -15.78 -11.82 -10.19
CA ILE A 313 -15.35 -12.55 -11.37
C ILE A 313 -16.56 -13.23 -12.04
N TYR A 314 -17.44 -13.86 -11.25
CA TYR A 314 -18.68 -14.44 -11.75
C TYR A 314 -19.55 -13.43 -12.50
N ARG A 315 -19.74 -12.22 -11.96
CA ARG A 315 -20.51 -11.15 -12.61
C ARG A 315 -19.87 -10.70 -13.91
N PHE A 316 -18.55 -10.53 -13.93
CA PHE A 316 -17.83 -10.13 -15.13
C PHE A 316 -18.04 -11.12 -16.29
N ILE A 317 -17.89 -12.40 -16.00
CA ILE A 317 -18.11 -13.49 -16.94
C ILE A 317 -19.54 -13.48 -17.50
N ASN A 318 -20.53 -13.32 -16.62
CA ASN A 318 -21.93 -13.34 -17.02
C ASN A 318 -22.31 -12.09 -17.83
N GLN A 319 -21.72 -10.94 -17.52
CA GLN A 319 -21.85 -9.72 -18.32
C GLN A 319 -21.33 -9.93 -19.74
N ILE A 320 -20.18 -10.60 -19.93
CA ILE A 320 -19.66 -10.98 -21.26
C ILE A 320 -20.66 -11.88 -22.01
N ASN A 321 -21.37 -12.74 -21.29
CA ASN A 321 -22.38 -13.62 -21.88
C ASN A 321 -23.77 -12.96 -22.03
N HIS A 322 -23.85 -11.63 -21.91
CA HIS A 322 -25.08 -10.83 -21.97
C HIS A 322 -26.15 -11.22 -20.92
N GLN A 323 -25.75 -11.85 -19.82
CA GLN A 323 -26.61 -12.07 -18.67
C GLN A 323 -26.54 -10.83 -17.77
N VAL A 324 -27.69 -10.25 -17.44
CA VAL A 324 -27.81 -8.91 -16.83
C VAL A 324 -27.31 -8.90 -15.39
N ILE A 325 -26.00 -8.70 -15.21
CA ILE A 325 -25.41 -8.29 -13.94
C ILE A 325 -24.26 -7.31 -14.23
N GLN A 326 -24.51 -6.01 -14.04
CA GLN A 326 -23.54 -4.97 -14.42
C GLN A 326 -22.50 -4.73 -13.32
N LEU A 327 -21.24 -4.91 -13.66
CA LEU A 327 -20.11 -4.36 -12.93
C LEU A 327 -19.93 -2.87 -13.29
N PRO A 328 -19.18 -2.09 -12.49
CA PRO A 328 -18.88 -0.71 -12.80
C PRO A 328 -18.20 -0.59 -14.17
N SER A 329 -18.69 0.35 -14.96
CA SER A 329 -18.15 0.70 -16.27
C SER A 329 -16.93 1.61 -16.16
N ALA A 330 -16.23 1.81 -17.28
CA ALA A 330 -15.21 2.85 -17.37
C ALA A 330 -15.79 4.28 -17.22
N ALA A 331 -17.06 4.50 -17.58
CA ALA A 331 -17.76 5.77 -17.33
C ALA A 331 -17.94 6.04 -15.83
N ASP A 332 -18.26 5.00 -15.05
CA ASP A 332 -18.37 5.11 -13.60
C ASP A 332 -17.01 5.43 -12.96
N ALA A 333 -15.96 4.74 -13.43
CA ALA A 333 -14.60 5.00 -12.96
C ALA A 333 -14.10 6.39 -13.37
N SER A 334 -14.50 6.93 -14.52
CA SER A 334 -14.19 8.29 -14.95
C SER A 334 -14.63 9.33 -13.92
N LYS A 335 -15.82 9.20 -13.34
CA LYS A 335 -16.33 10.10 -12.29
C LYS A 335 -15.45 10.08 -11.05
N VAL A 336 -15.13 8.87 -10.58
CA VAL A 336 -14.24 8.67 -9.41
C VAL A 336 -12.85 9.24 -9.68
N CYS A 337 -12.28 8.96 -10.86
CA CYS A 337 -10.96 9.44 -11.24
C CYS A 337 -10.95 10.97 -11.39
N GLY A 338 -12.02 11.59 -11.88
CA GLY A 338 -12.16 13.05 -11.94
C GLY A 338 -12.15 13.71 -10.55
N ILE A 339 -12.80 13.09 -9.56
CA ILE A 339 -12.76 13.56 -8.16
C ILE A 339 -11.33 13.47 -7.61
N ILE A 340 -10.63 12.35 -7.84
CA ILE A 340 -9.23 12.17 -7.42
C ILE A 340 -8.30 13.18 -8.13
N GLN A 341 -8.48 13.35 -9.45
CA GLN A 341 -7.72 14.30 -10.25
C GLN A 341 -7.89 15.73 -9.75
N TRP A 342 -9.12 16.14 -9.40
CA TRP A 342 -9.40 17.44 -8.79
C TRP A 342 -8.63 17.61 -7.48
N ALA A 343 -8.63 16.59 -6.61
CA ALA A 343 -7.93 16.62 -5.33
C ALA A 343 -6.44 16.90 -5.52
N TYR A 344 -5.78 16.15 -6.41
CA TYR A 344 -4.37 16.34 -6.71
C TYR A 344 -4.06 17.71 -7.33
N GLN A 345 -4.97 18.28 -8.13
CA GLN A 345 -4.82 19.63 -8.69
C GLN A 345 -5.08 20.75 -7.68
N LYS A 346 -5.91 20.52 -6.65
CA LYS A 346 -6.35 21.52 -5.65
C LYS A 346 -5.78 21.25 -4.26
N LYS A 347 -4.69 20.51 -4.17
CA LYS A 347 -4.05 20.12 -2.93
C LYS A 347 -3.69 21.32 -2.04
N HIS A 348 -4.07 21.21 -0.77
CA HIS A 348 -3.55 22.02 0.31
C HIS A 348 -2.76 21.15 1.31
N ASP A 349 -1.76 21.73 1.97
CA ASP A 349 -0.98 21.00 2.99
C ASP A 349 -1.86 20.72 4.23
N LEU A 350 -1.82 19.48 4.73
CA LEU A 350 -2.50 19.05 5.95
C LEU A 350 -1.79 19.58 7.20
N GLU A 351 -0.46 19.61 7.17
CA GLU A 351 0.39 20.16 8.23
C GLU A 351 0.77 21.61 7.88
N LYS A 352 0.72 22.52 8.87
CA LYS A 352 1.28 23.86 8.68
C LYS A 352 2.81 23.72 8.55
N LYS A 353 3.38 24.27 7.48
CA LYS A 353 4.84 24.38 7.34
C LYS A 353 5.37 25.27 8.45
N ASP A 354 6.04 24.68 9.44
CA ASP A 354 6.84 25.46 10.38
C ASP A 354 7.87 26.27 9.59
N ARG A 355 7.78 27.60 9.70
CA ARG A 355 8.72 28.55 9.07
C ARG A 355 10.07 28.56 9.80
N ILE A 356 10.65 27.40 10.08
CA ILE A 356 12.03 27.37 10.55
C ILE A 356 12.89 27.61 9.31
N GLN A 357 13.46 28.81 9.20
CA GLN A 357 14.54 29.09 8.25
C GLN A 357 15.73 28.20 8.61
N ILE A 358 15.85 27.07 7.93
CA ILE A 358 17.02 26.21 8.09
C ILE A 358 18.03 26.60 7.00
N ARG A 359 19.31 26.71 7.36
CA ARG A 359 20.42 26.96 6.43
C ARG A 359 20.34 25.95 5.28
N GLN A 360 20.02 26.43 4.08
CA GLN A 360 20.02 25.61 2.88
C GLN A 360 21.43 25.08 2.62
N ILE A 361 21.58 23.76 2.50
CA ILE A 361 22.81 23.16 2.03
C ILE A 361 22.89 23.43 0.51
N LYS A 362 23.89 24.22 0.09
CA LYS A 362 24.04 24.68 -1.30
C LYS A 362 24.52 23.59 -2.26
N HIS A 363 25.06 22.47 -1.76
CA HIS A 363 25.60 21.40 -2.60
C HIS A 363 24.63 20.22 -2.69
N LYS A 364 24.37 19.77 -3.93
CA LYS A 364 23.65 18.51 -4.15
C LYS A 364 24.46 17.36 -3.57
N THR A 365 23.91 16.69 -2.57
CA THR A 365 24.55 15.56 -1.88
C THR A 365 23.66 14.33 -2.03
N SER A 366 24.24 13.19 -2.40
CA SER A 366 23.52 11.91 -2.41
C SER A 366 23.68 11.22 -1.06
N VAL A 367 22.57 10.91 -0.40
CA VAL A 367 22.55 10.40 0.97
C VAL A 367 21.85 9.05 1.02
N ALA A 368 22.49 8.04 1.60
CA ALA A 368 21.83 6.79 1.96
C ALA A 368 21.51 6.76 3.47
N VAL A 369 20.28 6.38 3.84
CA VAL A 369 19.88 6.21 5.24
C VAL A 369 19.43 4.77 5.49
N THR A 370 20.34 3.92 5.94
CA THR A 370 19.95 2.57 6.40
C THR A 370 19.18 2.68 7.71
N GLY A 371 18.11 1.91 7.88
CA GLY A 371 17.21 2.08 9.03
C GLY A 371 16.34 3.34 8.92
N GLY A 372 16.24 3.93 7.71
CA GLY A 372 15.43 5.12 7.43
C GLY A 372 13.94 4.99 7.75
N THR A 373 13.40 3.76 7.77
CA THR A 373 11.99 3.52 8.15
C THR A 373 11.78 3.40 9.66
N GLY A 374 12.85 3.46 10.46
CA GLY A 374 12.79 3.45 11.93
C GLY A 374 12.57 4.83 12.51
N PHE A 375 12.39 4.90 13.84
CA PHE A 375 12.09 6.15 14.56
C PHE A 375 13.10 7.28 14.27
N ILE A 376 14.40 7.06 14.50
CA ILE A 376 15.43 8.09 14.26
C ILE A 376 15.57 8.37 12.76
N GLY A 377 15.52 7.31 11.94
CA GLY A 377 15.70 7.41 10.50
C GLY A 377 14.63 8.26 9.80
N SER A 378 13.36 8.13 10.18
CA SER A 378 12.29 8.91 9.56
C SER A 378 12.41 10.40 9.87
N HIS A 379 12.81 10.75 11.10
CA HIS A 379 13.05 12.14 11.51
C HIS A 379 14.31 12.72 10.84
N LEU A 380 15.36 11.90 10.64
CA LEU A 380 16.53 12.32 9.87
C LEU A 380 16.18 12.58 8.40
N ILE A 381 15.39 11.72 7.78
CA ILE A 381 14.93 11.92 6.39
C ILE A 381 14.10 13.19 6.27
N GLU A 382 13.18 13.43 7.20
CA GLU A 382 12.41 14.67 7.25
C GLU A 382 13.33 15.88 7.38
N ARG A 383 14.35 15.81 8.25
CA ARG A 383 15.33 16.89 8.40
C ARG A 383 16.12 17.13 7.11
N ILE A 384 16.63 16.07 6.48
CA ILE A 384 17.36 16.16 5.20
C ILE A 384 16.48 16.77 4.12
N TYR A 385 15.20 16.37 4.05
CA TYR A 385 14.24 16.95 3.11
C TYR A 385 14.04 18.45 3.35
N ARG A 386 13.86 18.87 4.61
CA ARG A 386 13.69 20.28 4.99
C ARG A 386 14.95 21.13 4.72
N ASP A 387 16.13 20.55 4.87
CA ASP A 387 17.43 21.21 4.61
C ASP A 387 17.68 21.40 3.09
N GLY A 388 16.95 20.64 2.26
CA GLY A 388 16.93 20.74 0.80
C GLY A 388 18.09 20.06 0.08
N ASN A 389 17.95 19.91 -1.24
CA ASN A 389 19.01 19.56 -2.19
C ASN A 389 19.72 18.21 -2.01
N SER A 390 19.12 17.23 -1.36
CA SER A 390 19.72 15.89 -1.26
C SER A 390 18.89 14.84 -1.99
N ARG A 391 19.55 13.98 -2.77
CA ARG A 391 18.97 12.73 -3.26
C ARG A 391 18.99 11.75 -2.09
N VAL A 392 17.83 11.30 -1.61
CA VAL A 392 17.75 10.44 -0.42
C VAL A 392 17.40 9.02 -0.85
N ILE A 393 18.36 8.12 -0.69
CA ILE A 393 18.21 6.68 -0.89
C ILE A 393 17.91 6.04 0.47
N VAL A 394 16.87 5.22 0.53
CA VAL A 394 16.49 4.51 1.76
C VAL A 394 16.50 3.00 1.49
N PRO A 395 17.61 2.32 1.85
CA PRO A 395 17.66 0.87 1.78
C PRO A 395 16.68 0.23 2.77
N VAL A 396 15.78 -0.62 2.27
CA VAL A 396 14.74 -1.29 3.06
C VAL A 396 14.77 -2.81 2.86
N ARG A 397 14.57 -3.57 3.94
CA ARG A 397 14.39 -5.04 3.83
C ARG A 397 13.02 -5.39 3.25
N SER A 398 12.03 -4.54 3.54
CA SER A 398 10.65 -4.68 3.11
C SER A 398 10.08 -3.29 2.84
N HIS A 399 9.47 -3.08 1.68
CA HIS A 399 8.85 -1.80 1.35
C HIS A 399 7.72 -1.43 2.32
N ARG A 400 7.09 -2.42 2.97
CA ARG A 400 5.94 -2.20 3.87
C ARG A 400 6.22 -1.23 5.02
N THR A 401 7.46 -1.04 5.42
CA THR A 401 7.80 -0.12 6.52
C THR A 401 7.99 1.33 6.05
N ALA A 402 7.95 1.59 4.74
CA ALA A 402 8.26 2.90 4.16
C ALA A 402 7.12 3.92 4.27
N PHE A 403 5.93 3.54 4.71
CA PHE A 403 4.76 4.44 4.75
C PHE A 403 5.03 5.76 5.51
N ASN A 404 5.85 5.76 6.57
CA ASN A 404 6.15 6.97 7.32
C ASN A 404 7.06 7.97 6.58
N ILE A 405 7.81 7.49 5.60
CA ILE A 405 8.77 8.31 4.82
C ILE A 405 8.32 8.51 3.37
N ALA A 406 7.30 7.77 2.92
CA ALA A 406 6.80 7.81 1.56
C ALA A 406 6.29 9.21 1.17
N LYS A 407 5.89 10.03 2.16
CA LYS A 407 5.52 11.44 1.94
C LYS A 407 6.65 12.30 1.38
N PHE A 408 7.91 11.88 1.52
CA PHE A 408 9.08 12.58 0.99
C PHE A 408 9.54 11.96 -0.34
N PRO A 409 10.25 12.71 -1.20
CA PRO A 409 10.79 12.22 -2.47
C PRO A 409 12.03 11.34 -2.24
N VAL A 410 11.80 10.12 -1.74
CA VAL A 410 12.85 9.15 -1.39
C VAL A 410 12.92 8.01 -2.40
N GLU A 411 14.13 7.51 -2.65
CA GLU A 411 14.37 6.33 -3.47
C GLU A 411 14.46 5.08 -2.58
N LEU A 412 13.44 4.23 -2.64
CA LEU A 412 13.44 2.96 -1.91
C LEU A 412 14.25 1.91 -2.69
N LYS A 413 15.29 1.34 -2.06
CA LYS A 413 16.05 0.21 -2.62
C LYS A 413 15.90 -1.00 -1.72
N LYS A 414 15.44 -2.13 -2.26
CA LYS A 414 15.36 -3.39 -1.50
C LYS A 414 16.78 -3.94 -1.28
N TYR A 415 17.10 -4.34 -0.05
CA TYR A 415 18.40 -4.93 0.26
C TYR A 415 18.39 -5.85 1.49
N ASP A 416 19.48 -6.60 1.67
CA ASP A 416 19.79 -7.34 2.90
C ASP A 416 21.17 -6.95 3.42
N LEU A 417 21.23 -6.48 4.68
CA LEU A 417 22.47 -6.07 5.35
C LEU A 417 23.49 -7.21 5.48
N LEU A 418 23.03 -8.46 5.55
CA LEU A 418 23.93 -9.61 5.63
C LEU A 418 24.45 -10.06 4.26
N ASN A 419 23.87 -9.55 3.17
CA ASN A 419 24.35 -9.77 1.81
C ASN A 419 25.19 -8.58 1.36
N TYR A 420 26.50 -8.80 1.22
CA TYR A 420 27.45 -7.75 0.86
C TYR A 420 27.14 -7.11 -0.49
N GLN A 421 26.93 -7.91 -1.53
CA GLN A 421 26.66 -7.38 -2.87
C GLN A 421 25.38 -6.54 -2.89
N SER A 422 24.31 -7.03 -2.25
CA SER A 422 23.06 -6.28 -2.12
C SER A 422 23.24 -4.96 -1.37
N THR A 423 24.09 -4.94 -0.34
CA THR A 423 24.44 -3.71 0.41
C THR A 423 25.23 -2.75 -0.47
N LYS A 424 26.25 -3.24 -1.19
CA LYS A 424 27.06 -2.45 -2.11
C LYS A 424 26.23 -1.81 -3.22
N ASP A 425 25.32 -2.56 -3.83
CA ASP A 425 24.42 -2.06 -4.87
C ASP A 425 23.46 -1.00 -4.31
N ALA A 426 22.95 -1.20 -3.09
CA ALA A 426 22.03 -0.26 -2.45
C ALA A 426 22.71 1.09 -2.13
N LEU A 427 23.99 1.07 -1.78
CA LEU A 427 24.80 2.24 -1.41
C LEU A 427 25.57 2.84 -2.60
N SER A 428 25.31 2.39 -3.83
CA SER A 428 25.90 2.98 -5.04
C SER A 428 25.57 4.46 -5.17
N ASP A 429 26.54 5.24 -5.67
CA ASP A 429 26.42 6.67 -5.96
C ASP A 429 25.98 7.55 -4.77
N CYS A 430 26.39 7.18 -3.56
CA CYS A 430 26.11 7.93 -2.32
C CYS A 430 27.36 8.69 -1.85
N ASP A 431 27.23 9.98 -1.56
CA ASP A 431 28.28 10.78 -0.93
C ASP A 431 28.37 10.51 0.57
N VAL A 432 27.22 10.35 1.22
CA VAL A 432 27.11 10.18 2.68
C VAL A 432 26.19 9.01 3.00
N VAL A 433 26.63 8.16 3.93
CA VAL A 433 25.84 7.04 4.43
C VAL A 433 25.55 7.24 5.92
N TYR A 434 24.29 7.35 6.29
CA TYR A 434 23.83 7.28 7.68
C TYR A 434 23.42 5.84 7.98
N HIS A 435 24.25 5.16 8.77
CA HIS A 435 24.02 3.81 9.23
C HIS A 435 23.28 3.79 10.58
N LEU A 436 21.95 3.76 10.52
CA LEU A 436 21.08 3.70 11.70
C LEU A 436 20.46 2.32 11.91
N ALA A 437 20.61 1.41 10.94
CA ALA A 437 20.10 0.05 11.03
C ALA A 437 20.89 -0.77 12.06
N TYR A 438 20.18 -1.57 12.85
CA TYR A 438 20.79 -2.53 13.77
C TYR A 438 19.86 -3.74 13.96
N GLY A 439 20.38 -4.80 14.56
CA GLY A 439 19.59 -5.94 15.01
C GLY A 439 18.88 -5.62 16.31
N ALA A 440 17.56 -5.37 16.26
CA ALA A 440 16.78 -5.03 17.45
C ALA A 440 16.45 -6.24 18.33
N SER A 441 16.24 -7.41 17.74
CA SER A 441 15.89 -8.66 18.44
C SER A 441 16.06 -9.88 17.53
N GLY A 442 16.05 -11.08 18.12
CA GLY A 442 16.13 -12.37 17.42
C GLY A 442 17.56 -12.92 17.26
N ASN A 443 17.66 -14.18 16.85
CA ASN A 443 18.94 -14.95 16.84
C ASN A 443 20.05 -14.33 15.99
N ASN A 444 19.69 -13.51 14.98
CA ASN A 444 20.66 -12.85 14.10
C ASN A 444 20.91 -11.39 14.47
N ALA A 445 20.38 -10.89 15.60
CA ALA A 445 20.48 -9.47 15.96
C ALA A 445 21.93 -9.00 16.06
N SER A 446 22.78 -9.77 16.77
CA SER A 446 24.22 -9.48 16.85
C SER A 446 24.89 -9.48 15.49
N SER A 447 24.60 -10.45 14.62
CA SER A 447 25.18 -10.52 13.28
C SER A 447 24.74 -9.34 12.41
N VAL A 448 23.47 -8.93 12.48
CA VAL A 448 22.98 -7.74 11.75
C VAL A 448 23.67 -6.47 12.23
N THR A 449 23.90 -6.33 13.54
CA THR A 449 24.60 -5.17 14.11
C THR A 449 26.10 -5.20 13.79
N ILE A 450 26.77 -6.35 13.83
CA ILE A 450 28.23 -6.42 13.62
C ILE A 450 28.54 -6.59 12.13
N GLN A 451 28.16 -7.73 11.56
CA GLN A 451 28.46 -8.05 10.15
C GLN A 451 27.72 -7.12 9.19
N GLY A 452 26.49 -6.73 9.51
CA GLY A 452 25.76 -5.76 8.70
C GLY A 452 26.46 -4.39 8.65
N THR A 453 27.00 -3.92 9.78
CA THR A 453 27.80 -2.69 9.79
C THR A 453 29.11 -2.84 9.03
N LYS A 454 29.82 -3.97 9.18
CA LYS A 454 31.02 -4.27 8.37
C LYS A 454 30.72 -4.16 6.88
N ASN A 455 29.64 -4.81 6.43
CA ASN A 455 29.22 -4.76 5.03
C ASN A 455 28.93 -3.32 4.57
N VAL A 456 28.27 -2.50 5.38
CA VAL A 456 27.99 -1.09 5.06
C VAL A 456 29.26 -0.25 4.97
N VAL A 457 30.19 -0.43 5.91
CA VAL A 457 31.46 0.32 5.93
C VAL A 457 32.31 -0.04 4.71
N GLU A 458 32.54 -1.33 4.43
CA GLU A 458 33.34 -1.73 3.27
C GLU A 458 32.67 -1.34 1.95
N ALA A 459 31.35 -1.52 1.83
CA ALA A 459 30.60 -1.10 0.65
C ALA A 459 30.72 0.40 0.38
N ALA A 460 30.65 1.23 1.43
CA ALA A 460 30.80 2.67 1.30
C ALA A 460 32.23 3.08 0.92
N ILE A 461 33.25 2.41 1.45
CA ILE A 461 34.66 2.63 1.06
C ILE A 461 34.87 2.26 -0.41
N GLU A 462 34.41 1.08 -0.83
CA GLU A 462 34.54 0.63 -2.22
C GLU A 462 33.76 1.52 -3.22
N ASN A 463 32.59 2.01 -2.81
CA ASN A 463 31.80 2.97 -3.59
C ASN A 463 32.32 4.42 -3.47
N LYS A 464 33.43 4.65 -2.76
CA LYS A 464 34.10 5.95 -2.59
C LYS A 464 33.18 7.03 -1.97
N ALA A 465 32.31 6.63 -1.03
CA ALA A 465 31.54 7.57 -0.25
C ALA A 465 32.48 8.51 0.54
N LYS A 466 32.10 9.77 0.69
CA LYS A 466 32.89 10.76 1.44
C LYS A 466 32.83 10.51 2.94
N CYS A 467 31.69 10.02 3.44
CA CYS A 467 31.46 9.82 4.85
C CYS A 467 30.47 8.67 5.13
N VAL A 468 30.77 7.90 6.18
CA VAL A 468 29.85 6.95 6.79
C VAL A 468 29.68 7.32 8.26
N LEU A 469 28.46 7.64 8.66
CA LEU A 469 28.09 7.87 10.05
C LEU A 469 27.44 6.60 10.61
N ILE A 470 27.96 6.09 11.72
CA ILE A 470 27.47 4.92 12.42
C ILE A 470 26.78 5.35 13.70
N LEU A 471 25.53 4.92 13.89
CA LEU A 471 24.81 5.17 15.13
C LEU A 471 25.11 4.06 16.15
N SER A 472 25.95 4.37 17.13
CA SER A 472 26.19 3.55 18.32
C SER A 472 25.24 4.00 19.44
N SER A 473 25.68 3.94 20.69
CA SER A 473 24.85 4.27 21.86
C SER A 473 25.74 4.65 23.03
N MET A 474 25.32 5.62 23.87
CA MET A 474 26.09 5.94 25.09
C MET A 474 26.22 4.73 26.04
N TRP A 475 25.32 3.76 25.90
CA TRP A 475 25.29 2.54 26.71
C TRP A 475 26.49 1.61 26.48
N VAL A 476 27.34 1.88 25.49
CA VAL A 476 28.60 1.14 25.28
C VAL A 476 29.64 1.48 26.34
N PHE A 477 29.57 2.66 26.97
CA PHE A 477 30.55 3.11 27.95
C PHE A 477 30.25 2.61 29.35
N ASP A 478 31.27 2.48 30.19
CA ASP A 478 31.13 2.19 31.61
C ASP A 478 30.59 3.41 32.34
N ARG A 479 29.30 3.35 32.65
CA ARG A 479 28.56 4.41 33.34
C ARG A 479 28.76 4.39 34.86
N THR A 480 29.55 3.46 35.39
CA THR A 480 29.84 3.32 36.82
C THR A 480 31.14 4.00 37.24
N SER A 481 31.99 4.35 36.27
CA SER A 481 33.30 4.97 36.51
C SER A 481 33.25 6.49 36.37
N LYS A 482 33.73 7.21 37.40
CA LYS A 482 33.94 8.69 37.52
C LYS A 482 32.68 9.58 37.58
N ASN A 483 32.45 10.23 38.73
CA ASN A 483 31.72 11.50 38.98
C ASN A 483 30.45 11.84 38.15
N GLY A 484 29.84 10.90 37.44
CA GLY A 484 28.65 11.07 36.60
C GLY A 484 28.87 11.61 35.18
N ILE A 485 30.11 11.92 34.75
CA ILE A 485 30.38 12.47 33.39
C ILE A 485 30.99 11.39 32.49
N ILE A 486 30.36 11.15 31.35
CA ILE A 486 30.78 10.19 30.33
C ILE A 486 31.26 10.96 29.09
N SER A 487 32.41 10.59 28.55
CA SER A 487 32.98 11.07 27.28
C SER A 487 33.47 9.90 26.41
N GLU A 488 33.91 10.19 25.18
CA GLU A 488 34.49 9.24 24.25
C GLU A 488 35.78 8.56 24.77
N ASP A 489 36.43 9.15 25.77
CA ASP A 489 37.60 8.58 26.47
C ASP A 489 37.22 7.60 27.59
N THR A 490 35.92 7.44 27.87
CA THR A 490 35.43 6.53 28.91
C THR A 490 35.61 5.09 28.46
N ALA A 491 36.04 4.23 29.38
CA ALA A 491 36.23 2.82 29.06
C ALA A 491 34.91 2.17 28.62
N TYR A 492 34.98 1.19 27.71
CA TYR A 492 33.81 0.39 27.35
C TYR A 492 33.30 -0.42 28.55
N SER A 493 31.99 -0.58 28.61
CA SER A 493 31.34 -1.35 29.66
C SER A 493 31.77 -2.82 29.61
N GLN A 494 32.17 -3.35 30.78
CA GLN A 494 32.54 -4.76 30.95
C GLN A 494 31.31 -5.66 31.20
N SER A 495 30.16 -5.06 31.50
CA SER A 495 28.90 -5.76 31.73
C SER A 495 27.84 -5.25 30.76
N GLY A 496 26.86 -6.09 30.41
CA GLY A 496 25.80 -5.63 29.53
C GLY A 496 25.06 -6.74 28.82
N THR A 497 23.95 -6.33 28.22
CA THR A 497 23.13 -7.18 27.35
C THR A 497 23.87 -7.48 26.04
N GLU A 498 23.36 -8.44 25.27
CA GLU A 498 23.85 -8.73 23.92
C GLU A 498 23.86 -7.50 23.01
N TYR A 499 22.87 -6.60 23.17
CA TYR A 499 22.83 -5.31 22.50
C TYR A 499 24.07 -4.44 22.79
N ILE A 500 24.46 -4.31 24.07
CA ILE A 500 25.64 -3.53 24.46
C ILE A 500 26.91 -4.15 23.87
N ARG A 501 27.08 -5.47 24.02
CA ARG A 501 28.24 -6.20 23.50
C ARG A 501 28.39 -6.07 21.99
N SER A 502 27.30 -6.24 21.23
CA SER A 502 27.32 -6.12 19.77
C SER A 502 27.62 -4.69 19.29
N LYS A 503 27.10 -3.66 19.98
CA LYS A 503 27.44 -2.26 19.70
C LYS A 503 28.90 -1.92 20.00
N ILE A 504 29.48 -2.44 21.08
CA ILE A 504 30.93 -2.29 21.38
C ILE A 504 31.77 -2.90 20.26
N LEU A 505 31.46 -4.13 19.83
CA LEU A 505 32.20 -4.80 18.75
C LEU A 505 32.07 -4.07 17.40
N MET A 506 30.86 -3.59 17.08
CA MET A 506 30.60 -2.75 15.92
C MET A 506 31.46 -1.47 15.96
N GLU A 507 31.48 -0.78 17.10
CA GLU A 507 32.22 0.48 17.29
C GLU A 507 33.73 0.30 17.17
N LYS A 508 34.30 -0.71 17.85
CA LYS A 508 35.74 -1.04 17.75
C LYS A 508 36.17 -1.26 16.31
N TYR A 509 35.42 -2.08 15.56
CA TYR A 509 35.69 -2.30 14.14
C TYR A 509 35.66 -1.00 13.34
N CYS A 510 34.66 -0.12 13.56
CA CYS A 510 34.55 1.13 12.82
C CYS A 510 35.73 2.08 13.11
N LEU A 511 36.13 2.19 14.37
CA LEU A 511 37.26 3.02 14.79
C LEU A 511 38.59 2.48 14.26
N GLU A 512 38.83 1.19 14.37
CA GLU A 512 40.01 0.52 13.77
C GLU A 512 40.04 0.74 12.25
N ARG A 513 38.91 0.49 11.58
CA ARG A 513 38.81 0.63 10.12
C ARG A 513 38.99 2.08 9.65
N SER A 514 38.63 3.06 10.48
CA SER A 514 38.78 4.49 10.16
C SER A 514 40.25 4.87 9.86
N THR A 515 41.21 4.22 10.54
CA THR A 515 42.66 4.46 10.36
C THR A 515 43.20 4.03 8.99
N SER A 516 42.44 3.18 8.27
CA SER A 516 42.82 2.60 6.97
C SER A 516 41.75 2.81 5.89
N SER A 517 40.81 3.73 6.11
CA SER A 517 39.60 3.94 5.30
C SER A 517 39.81 4.76 4.00
N GLY A 518 41.06 5.16 3.71
CA GLY A 518 41.39 5.95 2.54
C GLY A 518 40.70 7.33 2.56
N GLY A 519 39.91 7.62 1.53
CA GLY A 519 39.19 8.88 1.40
C GLY A 519 37.84 8.95 2.13
N THR A 520 37.36 7.83 2.69
CA THR A 520 36.04 7.73 3.31
C THR A 520 36.12 7.99 4.81
N LYS A 521 35.57 9.09 5.30
CA LYS A 521 35.52 9.36 6.75
C LYS A 521 34.54 8.42 7.43
N ILE A 522 34.94 7.82 8.56
CA ILE A 522 34.06 7.02 9.40
C ILE A 522 33.82 7.78 10.71
N ILE A 523 32.56 8.05 11.03
CA ILE A 523 32.13 8.78 12.23
C ILE A 523 31.24 7.88 13.06
N VAL A 524 31.50 7.76 14.36
CA VAL A 524 30.60 7.08 15.29
C VAL A 524 29.89 8.13 16.14
N LEU A 525 28.57 7.99 16.29
CA LEU A 525 27.78 8.80 17.23
C LEU A 525 27.17 7.93 18.32
N ASN A 526 27.27 8.37 19.57
CA ASN A 526 26.78 7.66 20.76
C ASN A 526 25.65 8.45 21.43
N PRO A 527 24.44 8.49 20.84
CA PRO A 527 23.32 9.20 21.46
C PRO A 527 22.96 8.58 22.82
N SER A 528 22.44 9.44 23.71
CA SER A 528 21.88 9.05 25.00
C SER A 528 20.44 8.52 24.83
N CYS A 529 19.46 9.10 25.52
CA CYS A 529 18.05 8.77 25.33
C CYS A 529 17.46 9.64 24.22
N VAL A 530 16.92 9.00 23.18
CA VAL A 530 16.17 9.68 22.11
C VAL A 530 14.67 9.44 22.34
N TYR A 531 13.89 10.51 22.41
CA TYR A 531 12.44 10.48 22.61
C TYR A 531 11.74 11.48 21.69
N GLY A 532 10.44 11.27 21.46
CA GLY A 532 9.63 12.10 20.57
C GLY A 532 8.50 11.31 19.91
N PRO A 533 7.60 11.97 19.17
CA PRO A 533 6.49 11.32 18.47
C PRO A 533 6.95 10.08 17.69
N MET A 534 6.16 9.00 17.76
CA MET A 534 6.47 7.68 17.19
C MET A 534 7.58 6.87 17.89
N GLY A 535 8.25 7.41 18.90
CA GLY A 535 9.20 6.67 19.75
C GLY A 535 8.51 5.57 20.57
N ARG A 536 9.13 4.39 20.70
CA ARG A 536 8.52 3.25 21.42
C ARG A 536 8.50 3.47 22.93
N ALA A 537 9.67 3.59 23.55
CA ALA A 537 9.84 3.48 25.00
C ALA A 537 9.16 4.61 25.78
N TYR A 538 9.30 5.86 25.31
CA TYR A 538 8.90 7.06 26.03
C TYR A 538 7.70 7.77 25.41
N THR A 539 6.98 7.12 24.49
CA THR A 539 5.89 7.77 23.75
C THR A 539 4.77 6.79 23.48
N LYS A 540 5.02 5.72 22.72
CA LYS A 540 3.97 4.71 22.42
C LYS A 540 3.60 3.86 23.63
N ILE A 541 4.57 3.28 24.34
CA ILE A 541 4.28 2.39 25.48
C ILE A 541 3.44 3.09 26.56
N PRO A 542 3.79 4.31 27.03
CA PRO A 542 2.95 5.00 28.01
C PRO A 542 1.53 5.28 27.51
N TRP A 543 1.36 5.63 26.23
CA TRP A 543 0.06 5.88 25.61
C TRP A 543 -0.78 4.61 25.45
N ASP A 544 -0.17 3.50 25.05
CA ASP A 544 -0.85 2.22 24.87
C ASP A 544 -1.29 1.60 26.22
N LEU A 545 -0.67 2.04 27.32
CA LEU A 545 -0.98 1.62 28.70
C LEU A 545 -1.95 2.56 29.44
N SER A 546 -2.22 3.74 28.89
CA SER A 546 -3.18 4.74 29.42
C SER A 546 -4.54 4.58 28.75
#